data_AF-A0ABC8SGR5-F1
#
_entry.id   AF-A0ABC8SGR5-F1
#
_cell.length_a   1.000
_cell.length_b   1.000
_cell.length_c   1.000
_cell.angle_alpha   90.00
_cell.angle_beta   90.00
_cell.angle_gamma   90.00
#
_symmetry.space_group_name_H-M   'P 1'
#
loop_
_entity.id
_entity.type
_entity.pdbx_description
1 polymer ?
#
loop_
_entity_poly.entity_id
_entity_poly.type
_entity_poly.pdbx_seq_one_letter_code
_entity_poly.pdbx_strand_id
1 'polypeptide(L)'
;MSIGSQIELICQARIEPESYYEVASEAIKSLLSAINSIVLQQEEELKLQKRSDKLQKKLQRELNSLAEMEMKFEGNSTVGDAHTILSPKHPLLIKRAKVEELKKRVDDEKAKYLNSVHITKAMTLNNLQTSLPNVFQTLMGFSSAYTQALKTNLDRAKPADCDDGLLDPMC
;
A
#
# COMPACT_ATOMS: atom_id res chain seq x y z
N MET A 1 26.86 48.07 -20.20
CA MET A 1 25.59 47.55 -19.63
C MET A 1 25.41 48.09 -18.23
N SER A 2 24.24 48.62 -17.89
CA SER A 2 23.95 49.13 -16.54
C SER A 2 23.86 47.98 -15.53
N ILE A 3 24.25 48.23 -14.28
CA ILE A 3 23.98 47.33 -13.14
C ILE A 3 22.48 46.97 -13.07
N GLY A 4 21.61 47.92 -13.40
CA GLY A 4 20.16 47.68 -13.51
C GLY A 4 19.85 46.63 -14.58
N SER A 5 20.49 46.69 -15.74
CA SER A 5 20.31 45.69 -16.81
C SER A 5 20.88 44.32 -16.44
N GLN A 6 21.91 44.24 -15.60
CA GLN A 6 22.43 42.94 -15.11
C GLN A 6 21.52 42.35 -14.03
N ILE A 7 20.97 43.18 -13.13
CA ILE A 7 19.97 42.74 -12.15
C ILE A 7 18.71 42.26 -12.88
N GLU A 8 18.28 42.99 -13.89
CA GLU A 8 17.15 42.61 -14.73
C GLU A 8 17.45 41.33 -15.52
N LEU A 9 18.66 41.13 -16.04
CA LEU A 9 19.07 39.86 -16.68
C LEU A 9 19.19 38.69 -15.68
N ILE A 10 19.54 38.94 -14.43
CA ILE A 10 19.56 37.94 -13.34
C ILE A 10 18.12 37.59 -12.91
N CYS A 11 17.21 38.56 -12.92
CA CYS A 11 15.78 38.34 -12.69
C CYS A 11 15.07 37.72 -13.91
N GLN A 12 15.54 38.00 -15.14
CA GLN A 12 15.08 37.37 -16.40
C GLN A 12 15.65 35.97 -16.56
N ALA A 13 16.83 35.69 -15.99
CA ALA A 13 17.35 34.35 -15.73
C ALA A 13 16.59 33.68 -14.56
N ARG A 14 15.27 33.88 -14.54
CA ARG A 14 14.27 33.02 -13.94
C ARG A 14 14.53 31.61 -14.44
N ILE A 15 15.46 30.92 -13.76
CA ILE A 15 15.30 29.52 -13.43
C ILE A 15 13.82 29.42 -13.07
N GLU A 16 13.02 28.58 -13.72
CA GLU A 16 11.67 28.29 -13.26
C GLU A 16 11.78 27.34 -12.08
N PRO A 17 11.98 27.80 -10.82
CA PRO A 17 12.28 26.89 -9.73
C PRO A 17 10.96 26.36 -9.16
N GLU A 18 9.86 27.10 -9.38
CA GLU A 18 8.48 26.74 -9.05
C GLU A 18 8.06 25.50 -9.84
N SER A 19 8.39 25.41 -11.13
CA SER A 19 8.02 24.26 -11.97
C SER A 19 8.58 22.93 -11.47
N TYR A 20 9.87 22.87 -11.10
CA TYR A 20 10.47 21.61 -10.60
C TYR A 20 10.06 21.25 -9.18
N TYR A 21 9.87 22.25 -8.31
CA TYR A 21 9.36 22.02 -6.95
C TYR A 21 7.91 21.54 -6.98
N GLU A 22 7.06 22.16 -7.79
CA GLU A 22 5.66 21.77 -7.97
C GLU A 22 5.55 20.34 -8.50
N VAL A 23 6.29 20.01 -9.56
CA VAL A 23 6.29 18.65 -10.14
C VAL A 23 6.76 17.59 -9.13
N ALA A 24 7.81 17.87 -8.35
CA ALA A 24 8.28 16.95 -7.31
C ALA A 24 7.29 16.82 -6.15
N SER A 25 6.68 17.92 -5.72
CA SER A 25 5.66 17.94 -4.67
C SER A 25 4.42 17.15 -5.06
N GLU A 26 3.95 17.30 -6.30
CA GLU A 26 2.82 16.54 -6.84
C GLU A 26 3.12 15.04 -6.94
N ALA A 27 4.34 14.65 -7.34
CA ALA A 27 4.73 13.25 -7.34
C ALA A 27 4.71 12.63 -5.94
N ILE A 28 5.19 13.37 -4.92
CA ILE A 28 5.15 12.92 -3.52
C ILE A 28 3.71 12.81 -3.01
N LYS A 29 2.86 13.81 -3.29
CA LYS A 29 1.43 13.78 -2.91
C LYS A 29 0.69 12.61 -3.56
N SER A 30 1.03 12.29 -4.81
CA SER A 30 0.49 11.14 -5.52
C SER A 30 0.86 9.83 -4.82
N LEU A 31 2.13 9.65 -4.45
CA LEU A 31 2.58 8.48 -3.68
C LEU A 31 1.89 8.39 -2.31
N LEU A 32 1.74 9.52 -1.61
CA LEU A 32 1.02 9.56 -0.33
C LEU A 32 -0.45 9.11 -0.49
N SER A 33 -1.12 9.57 -1.55
CA SER A 33 -2.50 9.18 -1.86
C SER A 33 -2.63 7.68 -2.15
N ALA A 34 -1.66 7.11 -2.86
CA ALA A 34 -1.55 5.68 -3.10
C ALA A 34 -1.39 4.88 -1.79
N ILE A 35 -0.48 5.34 -0.91
CA ILE A 35 -0.27 4.72 0.41
C ILE A 35 -1.55 4.76 1.25
N ASN A 36 -2.22 5.91 1.32
CA ASN A 36 -3.48 6.04 2.06
C ASN A 36 -4.57 5.08 1.53
N SER A 37 -4.65 4.92 0.21
CA SER A 37 -5.58 3.95 -0.41
C SER A 37 -5.25 2.50 -0.04
N ILE A 38 -3.97 2.15 0.06
CA ILE A 38 -3.53 0.82 0.52
C ILE A 38 -3.90 0.61 1.99
N VAL A 39 -3.70 1.61 2.85
CA VAL A 39 -4.06 1.53 4.28
C VAL A 39 -5.56 1.29 4.45
N LEU A 40 -6.40 2.01 3.71
CA LEU A 40 -7.86 1.79 3.73
C LEU A 40 -8.24 0.37 3.28
N GLN A 41 -7.57 -0.15 2.25
CA GLN A 41 -7.77 -1.54 1.80
C GLN A 41 -7.33 -2.56 2.87
N GLN A 42 -6.22 -2.31 3.56
CA GLN A 42 -5.72 -3.15 4.65
C GLN A 42 -6.67 -3.18 5.86
N GLU A 43 -7.37 -2.08 6.15
CA GLU A 43 -8.41 -2.06 7.19
C GLU A 43 -9.58 -3.00 6.85
N GLU A 44 -10.05 -3.01 5.61
CA GLU A 44 -11.10 -3.94 5.17
C GLU A 44 -10.58 -5.39 5.14
N GLU A 45 -9.35 -5.63 4.70
CA GLU A 45 -8.69 -6.94 4.80
C GLU A 45 -8.67 -7.46 6.25
N LEU A 46 -8.26 -6.63 7.22
CA LEU A 46 -8.21 -6.98 8.63
C LEU A 46 -9.61 -7.29 9.20
N LYS A 47 -10.63 -6.53 8.77
CA LYS A 47 -12.02 -6.76 9.16
C LYS A 47 -12.54 -8.10 8.63
N LEU A 48 -12.24 -8.43 7.38
CA LEU A 48 -12.58 -9.72 6.78
C LEU A 48 -11.85 -10.88 7.48
N GLN A 49 -10.56 -10.69 7.81
CA GLN A 49 -9.78 -11.66 8.57
C GLN A 49 -10.44 -11.97 9.93
N LYS A 50 -10.74 -10.93 10.72
CA LYS A 50 -11.38 -11.08 12.03
C LYS A 50 -12.74 -11.79 11.93
N ARG A 51 -13.51 -11.52 10.87
CA ARG A 51 -14.79 -12.19 10.61
C ARG A 51 -14.59 -13.68 10.28
N SER A 52 -13.64 -13.99 9.40
CA SER A 52 -13.28 -15.37 9.05
C SER A 52 -12.85 -16.16 10.30
N ASP A 53 -11.94 -15.60 11.11
CA ASP A 53 -11.44 -16.22 12.34
C ASP A 53 -12.55 -16.47 13.36
N LYS A 54 -13.49 -15.54 13.51
CA LYS A 54 -14.64 -15.69 14.41
C LYS A 54 -15.55 -16.85 13.98
N LEU A 55 -15.82 -16.98 12.68
CA LEU A 55 -16.63 -18.08 12.15
C LEU A 55 -15.89 -19.41 12.24
N GLN A 56 -14.59 -19.44 11.96
CA GLN A 56 -13.75 -20.62 12.12
C GLN A 56 -13.78 -21.12 13.58
N LYS A 57 -13.62 -20.22 14.57
CA LYS A 57 -13.74 -20.57 16.00
C LYS A 57 -15.11 -21.11 16.36
N LYS A 58 -16.19 -20.55 15.77
CA LYS A 58 -17.55 -21.06 15.97
C LYS A 58 -17.70 -22.47 15.39
N LEU A 59 -17.22 -22.69 14.18
CA LEU A 59 -17.25 -23.99 13.52
C LEU A 59 -16.52 -25.06 14.34
N GLN A 60 -15.34 -24.74 14.88
CA GLN A 60 -14.60 -25.69 15.71
C GLN A 60 -15.39 -26.14 16.95
N ARG A 61 -16.11 -25.21 17.61
CA ARG A 61 -16.96 -25.54 18.76
C ARG A 61 -18.14 -26.44 18.37
N GLU A 62 -18.79 -26.13 17.25
CA GLU A 62 -19.91 -26.92 16.75
C GLU A 62 -19.47 -28.33 16.30
N LEU A 63 -18.29 -28.45 15.69
CA LEU A 63 -17.70 -29.74 15.33
C LEU A 63 -17.39 -30.59 16.58
N ASN A 64 -16.75 -30.01 17.60
CA ASN A 64 -16.47 -30.72 18.84
C ASN A 64 -17.78 -31.18 19.52
N SER A 65 -18.76 -30.29 19.60
CA SER A 65 -20.06 -30.60 20.19
C SER A 65 -20.87 -31.62 19.37
N LEU A 66 -20.66 -31.69 18.04
CA LEU A 66 -21.24 -32.73 17.19
C LEU A 66 -20.58 -34.08 17.47
N ALA A 67 -19.25 -34.13 17.53
CA ALA A 67 -18.50 -35.35 17.82
C ALA A 67 -18.88 -35.94 19.19
N GLU A 68 -19.03 -35.11 20.23
CA GLU A 68 -19.52 -35.55 21.54
C GLU A 68 -20.93 -36.15 21.48
N MET A 69 -21.80 -35.60 20.64
CA MET A 69 -23.17 -36.11 20.44
C MET A 69 -23.16 -37.44 19.68
N GLU A 70 -22.29 -37.57 18.68
CA GLU A 70 -22.11 -38.81 17.91
C GLU A 70 -21.57 -39.94 18.79
N MET A 71 -20.55 -39.68 19.61
CA MET A 71 -20.04 -40.66 20.57
C MET A 71 -21.11 -41.14 21.56
N LYS A 72 -21.94 -40.24 22.09
CA LYS A 72 -23.05 -40.61 23.00
C LYS A 72 -24.12 -41.43 22.28
N PHE A 73 -24.40 -41.10 21.02
CA PHE A 73 -25.35 -41.85 20.22
C PHE A 73 -24.85 -43.28 19.95
N GLU A 74 -23.59 -43.43 19.53
CA GLU A 74 -22.95 -44.73 19.32
C GLU A 74 -22.89 -45.57 20.59
N GLY A 75 -22.51 -44.96 21.73
CA GLY A 75 -22.47 -45.64 23.02
C GLY A 75 -23.84 -46.19 23.47
N ASN A 76 -24.92 -45.47 23.17
CA ASN A 76 -26.28 -45.86 23.52
C ASN A 76 -26.92 -46.88 22.53
N SER A 77 -26.39 -47.00 21.31
CA SER A 77 -26.89 -47.91 20.27
C SER A 77 -26.33 -49.34 20.37
N THR A 78 -25.44 -49.63 21.32
CA THR A 78 -24.77 -50.95 21.47
C THR A 78 -25.62 -52.06 22.10
N VAL A 79 -26.89 -51.81 22.42
CA VAL A 79 -27.84 -52.84 22.90
C VAL A 79 -29.00 -52.97 21.91
N GLY A 80 -28.78 -53.71 20.82
CA GLY A 80 -29.86 -54.52 20.23
C GLY A 80 -30.43 -54.14 18.86
N ASP A 81 -30.06 -53.07 18.17
CA ASP A 81 -30.59 -52.81 16.82
C ASP A 81 -29.56 -52.21 15.86
N ALA A 82 -29.02 -53.06 14.99
CA ALA A 82 -27.96 -52.75 14.04
C ALA A 82 -28.36 -51.75 12.93
N HIS A 83 -29.60 -51.23 12.92
CA HIS A 83 -30.08 -50.22 11.99
C HIS A 83 -31.02 -49.24 12.71
N THR A 84 -30.48 -48.38 13.58
CA THR A 84 -31.23 -47.20 14.02
C THR A 84 -31.30 -46.20 12.84
N ILE A 85 -32.26 -46.40 11.94
CA ILE A 85 -32.59 -45.43 10.89
C ILE A 85 -33.03 -44.15 11.60
N LEU A 86 -32.16 -43.15 11.62
CA LEU A 86 -32.46 -41.86 12.23
C LEU A 86 -33.61 -41.21 11.46
N SER A 87 -34.70 -40.92 12.16
CA SER A 87 -35.79 -40.11 11.61
C SER A 87 -35.23 -38.79 11.06
N PRO A 88 -35.75 -38.24 9.94
CA PRO A 88 -35.32 -36.94 9.42
C PRO A 88 -35.39 -35.78 10.43
N LYS A 89 -36.19 -35.92 11.49
CA LYS A 89 -36.32 -34.96 12.60
C LYS A 89 -35.34 -35.23 13.76
N HIS A 90 -34.45 -36.21 13.62
CA HIS A 90 -33.54 -36.59 14.69
C HIS A 90 -32.56 -35.43 14.98
N PRO A 91 -32.38 -35.03 16.27
CA PRO A 91 -31.53 -33.89 16.64
C PRO A 91 -30.11 -33.95 16.06
N LEU A 92 -29.54 -35.15 15.95
CA LEU A 92 -28.21 -35.38 15.39
C LEU A 92 -28.14 -35.05 13.89
N LEU A 93 -29.15 -35.43 13.10
CA LEU A 93 -29.21 -35.08 11.66
C LEU A 93 -29.37 -33.57 11.47
N ILE A 94 -30.22 -32.94 12.28
CA ILE A 94 -30.42 -31.48 12.28
C ILE A 94 -29.10 -30.76 12.62
N LYS A 95 -28.36 -31.26 13.61
CA LYS A 95 -27.06 -30.69 13.99
C LYS A 95 -26.02 -30.85 12.89
N ARG A 96 -25.93 -32.03 12.25
CA ARG A 96 -25.05 -32.26 11.09
C ARG A 96 -25.33 -31.26 9.97
N ALA A 97 -26.61 -31.06 9.61
CA ALA A 97 -27.00 -30.10 8.58
C ALA A 97 -26.59 -28.66 8.94
N LYS A 98 -26.78 -28.24 10.20
CA LYS A 98 -26.36 -26.91 10.68
C LYS A 98 -24.84 -26.71 10.65
N VAL A 99 -24.07 -27.74 11.03
CA VAL A 99 -22.60 -27.73 10.95
C VAL A 99 -22.16 -27.58 9.50
N GLU A 100 -22.80 -28.29 8.58
CA GLU A 100 -22.45 -28.23 7.15
C GLU A 100 -22.76 -26.85 6.55
N GLU A 101 -23.90 -26.25 6.88
CA GLU A 101 -24.22 -24.87 6.51
C GLU A 101 -23.19 -23.88 7.10
N LEU A 102 -22.72 -24.12 8.34
CA LEU A 102 -21.69 -23.30 8.96
C LEU A 102 -20.33 -23.45 8.27
N LYS A 103 -19.93 -24.65 7.84
CA LYS A 103 -18.72 -24.87 7.04
C LYS A 103 -18.75 -24.06 5.76
N LYS A 104 -19.84 -24.16 4.99
CA LYS A 104 -20.01 -23.37 3.76
C LYS A 104 -19.82 -21.87 4.00
N ARG A 105 -20.42 -21.34 5.09
CA ARG A 105 -20.24 -19.92 5.46
C ARG A 105 -18.81 -19.57 5.86
N VAL A 106 -18.08 -20.47 6.52
CA VAL A 106 -16.65 -20.27 6.82
C VAL A 106 -15.85 -20.18 5.53
N ASP A 107 -16.09 -21.10 4.60
CA ASP A 107 -15.39 -21.12 3.31
C ASP A 107 -15.68 -19.86 2.49
N ASP A 108 -16.95 -19.42 2.43
CA ASP A 108 -17.36 -18.19 1.75
C ASP A 108 -16.65 -16.95 2.33
N GLU A 109 -16.58 -16.80 3.66
CA GLU A 109 -15.90 -15.65 4.28
C GLU A 109 -14.37 -15.75 4.18
N LYS A 110 -13.81 -16.96 4.22
CA LYS A 110 -12.38 -17.18 3.98
C LYS A 110 -12.00 -16.82 2.55
N ALA A 111 -12.83 -17.15 1.57
CA ALA A 111 -12.63 -16.76 0.18
C ALA A 111 -12.63 -15.24 0.01
N LYS A 112 -13.54 -14.52 0.67
CA LYS A 112 -13.56 -13.04 0.67
C LYS A 112 -12.29 -12.44 1.28
N TYR A 113 -11.84 -12.97 2.41
CA TYR A 113 -10.58 -12.55 3.04
C TYR A 113 -9.39 -12.76 2.08
N LEU A 114 -9.25 -13.94 1.50
CA LEU A 114 -8.14 -14.24 0.57
C LEU A 114 -8.18 -13.36 -0.69
N ASN A 115 -9.38 -13.07 -1.21
CA ASN A 115 -9.53 -12.13 -2.30
C ASN A 115 -9.08 -10.71 -1.91
N SER A 116 -9.42 -10.25 -0.70
CA SER A 116 -8.96 -8.96 -0.19
C SER A 116 -7.44 -8.90 -0.06
N VAL A 117 -6.80 -9.96 0.45
CA VAL A 117 -5.33 -10.10 0.51
C VAL A 117 -4.72 -9.98 -0.89
N HIS A 118 -5.32 -10.62 -1.90
CA HIS A 118 -4.86 -10.54 -3.28
C HIS A 118 -4.95 -9.10 -3.82
N ILE A 119 -6.07 -8.42 -3.57
CA ILE A 119 -6.27 -7.02 -3.94
C ILE A 119 -5.21 -6.12 -3.28
N THR A 120 -5.00 -6.24 -1.96
CA THR A 120 -3.97 -5.46 -1.23
C THR A 120 -2.58 -5.64 -1.83
N LYS A 121 -2.20 -6.89 -2.13
CA LYS A 121 -0.90 -7.20 -2.76
C LYS A 121 -0.77 -6.57 -4.13
N ALA A 122 -1.80 -6.71 -4.98
CA ALA A 122 -1.81 -6.13 -6.31
C ALA A 122 -1.75 -4.59 -6.26
N MET A 123 -2.54 -3.95 -5.39
CA MET A 123 -2.49 -2.50 -5.18
C MET A 123 -1.10 -2.06 -4.73
N THR A 124 -0.50 -2.75 -3.78
CA THR A 124 0.85 -2.43 -3.28
C THR A 124 1.87 -2.51 -4.41
N LEU A 125 1.90 -3.63 -5.14
CA LEU A 125 2.84 -3.82 -6.25
C LEU A 125 2.65 -2.78 -7.35
N ASN A 126 1.41 -2.51 -7.77
CA ASN A 126 1.12 -1.54 -8.82
C ASN A 126 1.58 -0.14 -8.44
N ASN A 127 1.30 0.31 -7.21
CA ASN A 127 1.73 1.64 -6.75
C ASN A 127 3.26 1.74 -6.61
N LEU A 128 3.93 0.68 -6.15
CA LEU A 128 5.40 0.65 -6.14
C LEU A 128 5.97 0.74 -7.56
N GLN A 129 5.36 0.08 -8.53
CA GLN A 129 5.82 0.08 -9.93
C GLN A 129 5.53 1.40 -10.66
N THR A 130 4.46 2.11 -10.32
CA THR A 130 4.05 3.32 -11.05
C THR A 130 4.48 4.62 -10.37
N SER A 131 4.30 4.72 -9.05
CA SER A 131 4.53 5.96 -8.31
C SER A 131 6.00 6.17 -7.95
N LEU A 132 6.73 5.12 -7.57
CA LEU A 132 8.13 5.27 -7.15
C LEU A 132 9.05 5.75 -8.29
N PRO A 133 9.00 5.19 -9.52
CA PRO A 133 9.85 5.69 -10.60
C PRO A 133 9.62 7.17 -10.88
N ASN A 134 8.36 7.62 -10.87
CA ASN A 134 8.01 9.01 -11.06
C ASN A 134 8.61 9.89 -9.95
N VAL A 135 8.41 9.53 -8.67
CA VAL A 135 8.99 10.27 -7.53
C VAL A 135 10.51 10.40 -7.63
N PHE A 136 11.20 9.30 -7.95
CA PHE A 136 12.65 9.33 -8.13
C PHE A 136 13.07 10.24 -9.30
N GLN A 137 12.39 10.14 -10.44
CA GLN A 137 12.67 10.97 -11.62
C GLN A 137 12.48 12.45 -11.31
N THR A 138 11.37 12.84 -10.69
CA THR A 138 11.08 14.24 -10.37
C THR A 138 12.05 14.80 -9.32
N LEU A 139 12.41 14.00 -8.30
CA LEU A 139 13.39 14.42 -7.28
C LEU A 139 14.81 14.56 -7.85
N MET A 140 15.22 13.64 -8.74
CA MET A 140 16.50 13.76 -9.43
C MET A 140 16.54 15.02 -10.32
N GLY A 141 15.47 15.28 -11.07
CA GLY A 141 15.32 16.48 -11.88
C GLY A 141 15.41 17.76 -11.03
N PHE A 142 14.65 17.82 -9.93
CA PHE A 142 14.69 18.92 -8.98
C PHE A 142 16.10 19.15 -8.41
N SER A 143 16.77 18.10 -7.92
CA SER A 143 18.13 18.20 -7.35
C SER A 143 19.17 18.66 -8.38
N SER A 144 19.07 18.15 -9.63
CA SER A 144 19.94 18.55 -10.73
C SER A 144 19.77 20.04 -11.07
N ALA A 145 18.53 20.49 -11.22
CA ALA A 145 18.21 21.90 -11.50
C ALA A 145 18.71 22.82 -10.38
N TYR A 146 18.50 22.43 -9.12
CA TYR A 146 18.99 23.17 -7.96
C TYR A 146 20.53 23.25 -7.93
N THR A 147 21.21 22.14 -8.21
CA THR A 147 22.68 22.10 -8.28
C THR A 147 23.22 23.00 -9.40
N GLN A 148 22.59 23.00 -10.57
CA GLN A 148 22.98 23.84 -11.69
C GLN A 148 22.77 25.33 -11.37
N ALA A 149 21.64 25.68 -10.76
CA ALA A 149 21.37 27.03 -10.26
C ALA A 149 22.44 27.51 -9.28
N LEU A 150 22.83 26.68 -8.31
CA LEU A 150 23.89 27.04 -7.36
C LEU A 150 25.25 27.24 -8.04
N LYS A 151 25.67 26.30 -8.91
CA LYS A 151 26.95 26.39 -9.63
C LYS A 151 27.04 27.66 -10.47
N THR A 152 26.01 27.93 -11.28
CA THR A 152 25.95 29.15 -12.11
C THR A 152 26.03 30.44 -11.31
N ASN A 153 25.40 30.50 -10.13
CA ASN A 153 25.51 31.66 -9.26
C ASN A 153 26.90 31.79 -8.62
N LEU A 154 27.53 30.69 -8.22
CA LEU A 154 28.89 30.67 -7.66
C LEU A 154 29.95 31.06 -8.70
N ASP A 155 29.84 30.56 -9.93
CA ASP A 155 30.77 30.89 -11.01
C ASP A 155 30.67 32.37 -11.42
N ARG A 156 29.49 32.97 -11.33
CA ARG A 156 29.28 34.42 -11.53
C ARG A 156 29.86 35.27 -10.40
N ALA A 157 29.97 34.73 -9.18
CA ALA A 157 30.46 35.44 -8.00
C ALA A 157 32.00 35.46 -7.88
N LYS A 158 32.74 34.71 -8.72
CA LYS A 158 34.20 34.83 -8.78
C LYS A 158 34.57 36.18 -9.40
N PRO A 159 35.29 37.06 -8.69
CA PRO A 159 35.81 38.28 -9.30
C PRO A 159 36.78 37.90 -10.41
N ALA A 160 36.67 38.56 -11.56
CA ALA A 160 37.73 38.52 -12.57
C ALA A 160 38.99 39.07 -11.88
N ASP A 161 40.02 38.23 -11.76
CA ASP A 161 41.32 38.66 -11.27
C ASP A 161 41.74 39.91 -12.05
N CYS A 162 42.05 40.98 -11.31
CA CYS A 162 42.60 42.21 -11.85
C CYS A 162 43.91 41.86 -12.56
N ASP A 163 43.94 42.11 -13.88
CA ASP A 163 45.17 42.16 -14.66
C ASP A 163 46.00 43.34 -14.15
N ASP A 164 46.94 43.05 -13.26
CA ASP A 164 47.87 44.00 -12.67
C ASP A 164 49.22 43.85 -13.36
N GLY A 165 49.55 44.81 -14.23
CA GLY A 165 50.91 45.12 -14.65
C GLY A 165 51.28 44.78 -16.10
N LEU A 166 51.40 45.80 -16.96
CA LEU A 166 52.67 46.53 -17.10
C LEU A 166 52.51 47.69 -18.11
N LEU A 167 52.75 48.91 -17.62
CA LEU A 167 53.03 50.09 -18.44
C LEU A 167 54.27 49.81 -19.31
N ASP A 168 54.16 50.00 -20.62
CA ASP A 168 55.34 50.24 -21.46
C ASP A 168 55.30 51.71 -21.96
N PRO A 169 56.25 52.57 -21.56
CA PRO A 169 56.37 53.92 -22.08
C PRO A 169 57.29 53.94 -23.32
N MET A 170 56.77 54.54 -24.40
CA MET A 170 57.48 54.98 -25.61
C MET A 170 58.10 53.93 -26.55
N CYS A 171 57.51 53.82 -27.74
CA CYS A 171 58.18 54.11 -29.00
C CYS A 171 57.17 54.57 -30.05
#